data_AF-A0A1I7SI59-F1
#
_entry.id   AF-A0A1I7SI59-F1
#
_cell.length_a   1.000
_cell.length_b   1.000
_cell.length_c   1.000
_cell.angle_alpha   90.00
_cell.angle_beta   90.00
_cell.angle_gamma   90.00
#
_symmetry.space_group_name_H-M   'P 1'
#
loop_
_entity.id
_entity.type
_entity.pdbx_description
1 polymer ?
#
loop_
_entity_poly.entity_id
_entity_poly.type
_entity_poly.pdbx_seq_one_letter_code
_entity_poly.pdbx_strand_id
1 'polypeptide(L)'
;MSDYEVKASFDDDVEQPMTRYKCLHCLNSIVATKVPSFCEHCGFRLDQKCSKCSQTVKFSQKFCSHCGAKNLAYVNFPTPSKMCCAKMFVTLIVLLALIGAVAVIGGIAQWFNMEQQKTDPWRHHY
;
A
#
# COMPACT_ATOMS: atom_id res chain seq x y z
N MET A 1 20.73 55.92 -4.22
CA MET A 1 21.11 54.50 -4.41
C MET A 1 20.13 53.70 -3.59
N SER A 2 19.20 53.03 -4.26
CA SER A 2 18.00 52.44 -3.66
C SER A 2 18.29 50.99 -3.28
N ASP A 3 18.07 50.67 -2.02
CA ASP A 3 18.15 49.32 -1.47
C ASP A 3 17.07 48.43 -2.10
N TYR A 4 17.49 47.34 -2.72
CA TYR A 4 16.61 46.33 -3.29
C TYR A 4 16.45 45.20 -2.26
N GLU A 5 15.30 45.15 -1.59
CA GLU A 5 14.92 44.00 -0.78
C GLU A 5 14.69 42.78 -1.68
N VAL A 6 15.63 41.84 -1.65
CA VAL A 6 15.49 40.51 -2.24
C VAL A 6 14.51 39.72 -1.39
N LYS A 7 13.23 39.75 -1.77
CA LYS A 7 12.18 38.88 -1.23
C LYS A 7 12.40 37.48 -1.80
N ALA A 8 13.10 36.62 -1.06
CA ALA A 8 13.16 35.20 -1.35
C ALA A 8 11.73 34.63 -1.21
N SER A 9 11.10 34.31 -2.33
CA SER A 9 9.89 33.48 -2.34
C SER A 9 10.29 32.10 -1.87
N PHE A 10 9.88 31.77 -0.65
CA PHE A 10 9.87 30.40 -0.14
C PHE A 10 8.74 29.70 -0.90
N ASP A 11 9.08 29.10 -2.04
CA ASP A 11 8.20 28.15 -2.72
C ASP A 11 8.20 26.87 -1.86
N ASP A 12 7.36 26.86 -0.82
CA ASP A 12 7.01 25.66 -0.07
C ASP A 12 6.28 24.71 -1.04
N ASP A 13 7.02 23.79 -1.64
CA ASP A 13 6.51 22.56 -2.25
C ASP A 13 5.83 21.71 -1.16
N VAL A 14 4.65 22.15 -0.71
CA VAL A 14 3.78 21.39 0.17
C VAL A 14 3.38 20.16 -0.62
N GLU A 15 4.05 19.03 -0.32
CA GLU A 15 3.69 17.70 -0.78
C GLU A 15 2.27 17.41 -0.29
N GLN A 16 1.28 17.80 -1.10
CA GLN A 16 -0.12 17.69 -0.72
C GLN A 16 -0.51 16.21 -0.69
N PRO A 17 -1.13 15.71 0.41
CA PRO A 17 -1.44 14.30 0.55
C PRO A 17 -2.43 13.87 -0.55
N MET A 18 -1.97 13.04 -1.48
CA MET A 18 -2.84 12.44 -2.49
C MET A 18 -3.85 11.54 -1.79
N THR A 19 -5.11 11.91 -1.87
CA THR A 19 -6.21 11.17 -1.25
C THR A 19 -6.90 10.32 -2.31
N ARG A 20 -7.19 9.08 -1.96
CA ARG A 20 -7.82 8.11 -2.86
C ARG A 20 -9.31 7.99 -2.52
N TYR A 21 -10.16 8.34 -3.49
CA TYR A 21 -11.61 8.25 -3.38
C TYR A 21 -12.12 7.08 -4.22
N LYS A 22 -13.30 6.54 -3.91
CA LYS A 22 -13.98 5.55 -4.77
C LYS A 22 -15.30 6.14 -5.26
N CYS A 23 -15.51 6.09 -6.58
CA CYS A 23 -16.80 6.44 -7.15
C CYS A 23 -17.83 5.37 -6.78
N LEU A 24 -18.98 5.75 -6.22
CA LEU A 24 -20.05 4.80 -5.90
C LEU A 24 -20.77 4.25 -7.15
N HIS A 25 -20.61 4.91 -8.29
CA HIS A 25 -21.27 4.54 -9.54
C HIS A 25 -20.44 3.55 -10.38
N CYS A 26 -19.16 3.85 -10.62
CA CYS A 26 -18.29 2.99 -11.44
C CYS A 26 -17.26 2.20 -10.61
N LEU A 27 -17.23 2.39 -9.29
CA LEU A 27 -16.28 1.75 -8.35
C LEU A 27 -14.79 2.05 -8.62
N ASN A 28 -14.48 2.86 -9.63
CA ASN A 28 -13.11 3.29 -9.92
C ASN A 28 -12.57 4.18 -8.80
N SER A 29 -11.27 3.98 -8.51
CA SER A 29 -10.54 4.81 -7.58
C SER A 29 -10.06 6.08 -8.27
N ILE A 30 -10.33 7.21 -7.64
CA ILE A 30 -9.92 8.54 -8.10
C ILE A 30 -8.77 8.98 -7.20
N VAL A 31 -7.61 9.26 -7.79
CA VAL A 31 -6.45 9.79 -7.08
C VAL A 31 -6.36 11.27 -7.43
N ALA A 32 -6.67 12.12 -6.47
CA ALA A 32 -6.64 13.55 -6.68
C ALA A 32 -6.15 14.25 -5.42
N THR A 33 -5.45 15.35 -5.60
CA THR A 33 -4.98 16.21 -4.50
C THR A 33 -6.16 16.93 -3.81
N LYS A 34 -7.27 17.10 -4.54
CA LYS A 34 -8.53 17.69 -4.07
C LYS A 34 -9.69 16.85 -4.56
N VAL A 35 -10.73 16.64 -3.73
CA VAL A 35 -11.96 15.96 -4.15
C VAL A 35 -12.51 16.60 -5.42
N PRO A 36 -12.56 15.87 -6.55
CA PRO A 36 -13.17 16.39 -7.76
C PRO A 36 -14.70 16.36 -7.61
N SER A 37 -15.38 17.32 -8.23
CA SER A 37 -16.84 17.39 -8.22
C SER A 37 -17.49 16.27 -9.05
N PHE A 38 -16.73 15.68 -9.97
CA PHE A 38 -17.19 14.66 -10.92
C PHE A 38 -16.17 13.52 -11.00
N CYS A 39 -16.64 12.31 -11.27
CA CYS A 39 -15.78 11.18 -11.58
C CYS A 39 -15.26 11.31 -13.02
N GLU A 40 -13.94 11.26 -13.20
CA GLU A 40 -13.28 11.34 -14.51
C GLU A 40 -13.57 10.14 -15.42
N HIS A 41 -13.96 9.00 -14.84
CA HIS A 41 -14.26 7.79 -15.60
C HIS A 41 -15.71 7.71 -16.09
N CYS A 42 -16.68 8.20 -15.32
CA CYS A 42 -18.11 8.00 -15.63
C CYS A 42 -18.92 9.31 -15.66
N GLY A 43 -18.32 10.45 -15.35
CA GLY A 43 -19.00 11.75 -15.30
C GLY A 43 -19.99 11.91 -14.13
N PHE A 44 -20.15 10.89 -13.28
CA PHE A 44 -21.07 10.95 -12.15
C PHE A 44 -20.61 11.98 -11.12
N ARG A 45 -21.56 12.76 -10.58
CA ARG A 45 -21.21 13.77 -9.57
C ARG A 45 -20.89 13.14 -8.23
N LEU A 46 -19.82 13.60 -7.61
CA LEU A 46 -19.33 13.11 -6.31
C LEU A 46 -19.86 13.96 -5.14
N ASP A 47 -20.85 14.82 -5.39
CA ASP A 47 -21.57 15.54 -4.35
C ASP A 47 -22.68 14.65 -3.76
N GLN A 48 -22.73 14.58 -2.43
CA GLN A 48 -23.81 13.86 -1.73
C GLN A 48 -24.72 14.84 -1.02
N LYS A 49 -25.97 14.46 -0.85
CA LYS A 49 -26.90 15.21 0.02
C LYS A 49 -26.72 14.75 1.46
N CYS A 50 -26.75 15.70 2.39
CA CYS A 50 -26.75 15.39 3.80
C CYS A 50 -28.02 14.60 4.16
N SER A 51 -27.89 13.49 4.88
CA SER A 51 -29.03 12.69 5.33
C SER A 51 -29.94 13.40 6.33
N LYS A 52 -29.49 14.49 6.96
CA LYS A 52 -30.24 15.27 7.95
C LYS A 52 -30.92 16.51 7.36
N CYS A 53 -30.20 17.31 6.59
CA CYS A 53 -30.75 18.56 6.03
C CYS A 53 -30.99 18.52 4.51
N SER A 54 -30.72 17.39 3.85
CA SER A 54 -30.85 17.20 2.39
C SER A 54 -30.01 18.14 1.53
N GLN A 55 -29.17 18.97 2.14
CA GLN A 55 -28.37 19.95 1.45
C GLN A 55 -27.13 19.30 0.84
N THR A 56 -26.69 19.80 -0.31
CA THR A 56 -25.52 19.27 -1.00
C THR A 56 -24.26 19.52 -0.17
N VAL A 57 -23.56 18.45 0.17
CA VAL A 57 -22.31 18.46 0.92
C VAL A 57 -21.19 17.89 0.07
N LYS A 58 -20.01 18.47 0.23
CA LYS A 58 -18.81 18.00 -0.45
C LYS A 58 -18.32 16.70 0.20
N PHE A 59 -17.93 15.72 -0.61
CA PHE A 59 -17.43 14.41 -0.17
C PHE A 59 -16.22 14.49 0.80
N SER A 60 -15.47 15.60 0.78
CA SER A 60 -14.33 15.82 1.68
C SER A 60 -14.73 16.19 3.11
N GLN A 61 -15.95 16.66 3.34
CA GLN A 61 -16.34 17.21 4.63
C GLN A 61 -16.82 16.12 5.59
N LYS A 62 -16.11 15.95 6.70
CA LYS A 62 -16.48 15.07 7.83
C LYS A 62 -17.84 15.41 8.45
N PHE A 63 -18.21 16.68 8.39
CA PHE A 63 -19.44 17.22 8.98
C PHE A 63 -20.17 18.10 7.97
N CYS A 64 -21.50 18.12 8.03
CA CYS A 64 -22.29 19.04 7.22
C CYS A 64 -22.12 20.47 7.75
N SER A 65 -21.73 21.40 6.88
CA SER A 65 -21.57 22.82 7.23
C SER A 65 -22.87 23.53 7.61
N HIS A 66 -24.02 22.96 7.26
CA HIS A 66 -25.34 23.55 7.55
C HIS A 66 -25.99 23.04 8.82
N CYS A 67 -25.89 21.74 9.11
CA CYS A 67 -26.58 21.13 10.26
C CYS A 67 -25.63 20.52 11.29
N GLY A 68 -24.31 20.50 11.05
CA GLY A 68 -23.32 19.90 11.94
C GLY A 68 -23.36 18.37 12.03
N ALA A 69 -24.27 17.70 11.32
CA ALA A 69 -24.39 16.25 11.33
C ALA A 69 -23.13 15.58 10.74
N LYS A 70 -22.73 14.44 11.33
CA LYS A 70 -21.64 13.61 10.80
C LYS A 70 -22.00 13.10 9.42
N ASN A 71 -21.11 13.36 8.47
CA ASN A 71 -21.34 13.01 7.08
C ASN A 71 -20.74 11.64 6.78
N LEU A 72 -21.59 10.67 6.43
CA LEU A 72 -21.15 9.31 6.08
C LEU A 72 -20.38 9.26 4.75
N ALA A 73 -20.40 10.35 3.98
CA ALA A 73 -19.66 10.49 2.72
C ALA A 73 -18.15 10.57 2.91
N TYR A 74 -17.66 10.87 4.12
CA TYR A 74 -16.23 10.86 4.40
C TYR A 74 -15.72 9.42 4.52
N VAL A 75 -15.47 8.80 3.38
CA VAL A 75 -14.62 7.61 3.29
C VAL A 75 -13.21 8.10 2.97
N ASN A 76 -12.54 8.68 3.97
CA ASN A 76 -11.07 8.62 3.92
C ASN A 76 -10.76 7.15 4.15
N PHE A 77 -10.48 6.45 3.06
CA PHE A 77 -9.69 5.24 3.22
C PHE A 77 -8.34 5.73 3.74
N PRO A 78 -7.96 5.42 4.99
CA PRO A 78 -6.57 5.61 5.39
C PRO A 78 -5.75 4.91 4.32
N THR A 79 -4.80 5.65 3.74
CA THR A 79 -3.78 5.03 2.90
C THR A 79 -3.27 3.79 3.64
N PRO A 80 -3.05 2.65 2.98
CA PRO A 80 -2.39 1.50 3.61
C PRO A 80 -0.90 1.82 3.81
N SER A 81 -0.57 2.96 4.43
CA SER A 81 0.74 3.17 5.03
C SER A 81 0.71 2.44 6.36
N LYS A 82 1.60 1.45 6.48
CA LYS A 82 1.68 0.41 7.53
C LYS A 82 0.89 -0.85 7.18
N MET A 83 1.24 -1.46 6.06
CA MET A 83 1.21 -2.92 6.01
C MET A 83 1.88 -3.47 7.28
N CYS A 84 1.19 -4.40 7.92
CA CYS A 84 1.65 -5.18 9.05
C CYS A 84 2.87 -6.04 8.65
N CYS A 85 4.03 -5.41 8.45
CA CYS A 85 5.28 -6.03 8.00
C CYS A 85 5.69 -7.25 8.83
N ALA A 86 5.30 -7.30 10.11
CA ALA A 86 5.68 -8.41 10.99
C ALA A 86 5.23 -9.79 10.47
N LYS A 87 4.06 -9.92 9.84
CA LYS A 87 3.58 -11.23 9.36
C LYS A 87 4.31 -11.70 8.10
N MET A 88 4.68 -10.78 7.19
CA MET A 88 5.45 -11.13 5.97
C MET A 88 6.89 -11.53 6.31
N PHE A 89 7.53 -10.85 7.28
CA PHE A 89 8.88 -11.17 7.70
C PHE A 89 8.97 -12.55 8.38
N VAL A 90 8.00 -12.90 9.23
CA VAL A 90 7.99 -14.22 9.88
C VAL A 90 7.81 -15.34 8.86
N THR A 91 6.92 -15.19 7.88
CA THR A 91 6.75 -16.20 6.81
C THR A 91 8.02 -16.34 5.96
N LEU A 92 8.70 -15.24 5.63
CA LEU A 92 9.96 -15.27 4.89
C LEU A 92 11.07 -15.99 5.67
N ILE A 93 11.23 -15.68 6.96
CA ILE A 93 12.25 -16.31 7.82
C ILE A 93 11.99 -17.82 7.95
N VAL A 94 10.74 -18.23 8.17
CA VAL A 94 10.38 -19.66 8.24
C VAL A 94 10.69 -20.36 6.91
N LEU A 95 10.41 -19.73 5.78
CA LEU A 95 10.66 -20.29 4.46
C LEU A 95 12.17 -20.43 4.18
N LEU A 96 12.99 -19.43 4.55
CA LEU A 96 14.45 -19.52 4.45
C LEU A 96 15.04 -20.59 5.37
N ALA A 97 14.52 -20.75 6.59
CA ALA A 97 14.96 -21.78 7.52
C ALA A 97 14.66 -23.20 6.99
N LEU A 98 13.49 -23.40 6.37
CA LEU A 98 13.12 -24.68 5.73
C LEU A 98 14.02 -25.02 4.55
N ILE A 99 14.31 -24.05 3.67
CA ILE A 99 15.23 -24.24 2.54
C ILE A 99 16.64 -24.61 3.05
N GLY A 100 17.13 -23.91 4.07
CA GLY A 100 18.42 -24.20 4.70
C GLY A 100 18.49 -25.61 5.27
N ALA A 101 17.44 -26.07 5.97
CA ALA A 101 17.38 -27.42 6.53
C ALA A 101 17.44 -28.50 5.44
N VAL A 102 16.71 -28.32 4.32
CA VAL A 102 16.73 -29.28 3.20
C VAL A 102 18.12 -29.35 2.54
N ALA A 103 18.78 -28.20 2.36
CA ALA A 103 20.13 -28.16 1.78
C ALA A 103 21.17 -28.90 2.65
N VAL A 104 21.10 -28.74 3.97
CA VAL A 104 22.00 -29.43 4.91
C VAL A 104 21.76 -30.94 4.90
N ILE A 105 20.50 -31.38 4.96
CA ILE A 105 20.16 -32.81 4.93
C ILE A 105 20.60 -33.44 3.60
N GLY A 106 20.34 -32.78 2.48
CA GLY A 106 20.77 -33.24 1.15
C GLY A 106 22.29 -33.32 1.01
N GLY A 107 23.01 -32.31 1.51
CA GLY A 107 24.48 -32.30 1.49
C GLY A 107 25.10 -33.45 2.30
N ILE A 108 24.55 -33.74 3.49
CA ILE A 108 25.02 -34.86 4.33
C ILE A 108 24.75 -36.20 3.63
N ALA A 109 23.56 -36.39 3.03
CA ALA A 109 23.25 -37.61 2.29
C ALA A 109 24.19 -37.83 1.09
N GLN A 110 24.48 -36.76 0.34
CA GLN A 110 25.39 -36.81 -0.79
C GLN A 110 26.85 -37.09 -0.36
N TRP A 111 27.26 -36.55 0.80
CA TRP A 111 28.59 -36.83 1.36
C TRP A 111 28.73 -38.30 1.80
N PHE A 112 27.73 -38.86 2.49
CA PHE A 112 27.74 -40.29 2.86
C PHE A 112 27.77 -41.21 1.64
N ASN A 113 27.08 -40.85 0.56
CA ASN A 113 27.11 -41.62 -0.69
C ASN A 113 28.51 -41.62 -1.34
N MET A 114 29.24 -40.50 -1.24
CA MET A 114 30.62 -40.41 -1.74
C MET A 114 31.61 -41.23 -0.89
N GLU A 115 31.37 -41.35 0.43
CA GLU A 115 32.28 -42.11 1.30
C GLU A 115 32.15 -43.63 1.10
N GLN A 116 30.93 -44.12 0.80
CA GLN A 116 30.69 -45.53 0.45
C GLN A 116 31.47 -45.99 -0.80
N GLN A 117 31.70 -45.11 -1.78
CA GLN A 117 32.46 -45.48 -2.99
C GLN A 117 33.94 -45.78 -2.70
N LYS A 118 34.51 -45.23 -1.64
CA LYS A 118 35.92 -45.50 -1.28
C LYS A 118 36.09 -46.87 -0.61
N THR A 119 35.04 -47.43 -0.01
CA THR A 119 35.12 -48.68 0.77
C THR A 119 34.86 -49.95 -0.04
N ASP A 120 34.47 -49.84 -1.33
CA ASP A 120 34.25 -50.98 -2.22
C ASP A 120 35.36 -51.11 -3.29
N PRO A 121 36.60 -51.53 -2.95
CA PRO A 121 37.67 -51.71 -3.95
C PRO A 121 37.41 -52.86 -4.94
N TRP A 122 36.34 -53.66 -4.75
CA TRP A 122 36.08 -54.88 -5.53
C TRP A 122 35.01 -54.75 -6.62
N ARG A 123 34.42 -53.55 -6.85
CA ARG A 123 33.31 -53.40 -7.81
C ARG A 123 33.71 -53.39 -9.30
N HIS A 124 35.00 -53.50 -9.62
CA HIS A 124 35.50 -53.44 -11.01
C HIS A 124 36.00 -54.78 -11.59
N HIS A 125 35.66 -55.92 -10.97
CA HIS A 125 36.09 -57.24 -11.44
C HIS A 125 34.92 -58.16 -11.83
N TYR A 126 33.97 -57.69 -12.63
CA TYR A 126 33.03 -58.54 -13.37
C TYR A 126 32.66 -57.90 -14.72
#